data_AF-A0ABD2LI56-F1
#
_entry.id   AF-A0ABD2LI56-F1
#
_cell.length_a   1.000
_cell.length_b   1.000
_cell.length_c   1.000
_cell.angle_alpha   90.00
_cell.angle_beta   90.00
_cell.angle_gamma   90.00
#
_symmetry.space_group_name_H-M   'P 1'
#
loop_
_entity.id
_entity.type
_entity.pdbx_description
1 polymer ?
#
loop_
_entity_poly.entity_id
_entity_poly.type
_entity_poly.pdbx_seq_one_letter_code
_entity_poly.pdbx_strand_id
1 'polypeptide(L)'
;MTAQLSPLLLLLLIITLFCHFAMANLIFHNIEFDSDCMKAMCMADSGCEQQGCAEDVFGRLGCGFFRMNIWQYKQCYEPGREIGELSETAWIRCSEDYECASKCIVHVASRFRLKCYGKSDCETIARIHDGGANGCRTGETLPYWFNVKSFCPDC
;
A
#
# COMPACT_ATOMS: atom_id res chain seq x y z
N MET A 1 48.72 25.81 20.25
CA MET A 1 48.09 24.96 21.28
C MET A 1 47.18 23.97 20.57
N THR A 2 47.63 22.74 20.38
CA THR A 2 46.83 21.68 19.74
C THR A 2 46.01 20.98 20.84
N ALA A 3 44.69 21.14 20.81
CA ALA A 3 43.81 20.40 21.72
C ALA A 3 43.80 18.92 21.31
N GLN A 4 44.46 18.06 22.09
CA GLN A 4 44.32 16.61 21.94
C GLN A 4 42.99 16.18 22.57
N LEU A 5 42.10 15.66 21.74
CA LEU A 5 40.87 15.00 22.20
C LEU A 5 41.25 13.77 23.01
N SER A 6 40.63 13.61 24.18
CA SER A 6 40.79 12.42 25.02
C SER A 6 40.37 11.17 24.22
N PRO A 7 41.10 10.05 24.34
CA PRO A 7 40.72 8.79 23.68
C PRO A 7 39.31 8.31 24.10
N LEU A 8 38.84 8.68 25.30
CA LEU A 8 37.49 8.41 25.76
C LEU A 8 36.43 9.18 24.94
N LEU A 9 36.73 10.43 24.58
CA LEU A 9 35.84 11.28 23.82
C LEU A 9 35.76 10.83 22.35
N LEU A 10 36.87 10.34 21.79
CA LEU A 10 36.90 9.76 20.45
C LEU A 10 36.08 8.45 20.39
N LEU A 11 36.19 7.61 21.42
CA LEU A 11 35.41 6.37 21.51
C LEU A 11 33.90 6.66 21.61
N LEU A 12 33.50 7.65 22.41
CA LEU A 12 32.09 8.06 22.54
C LEU A 12 31.51 8.55 21.21
N LEU A 13 32.27 9.33 20.43
CA LEU A 13 31.85 9.81 19.11
C LEU A 13 31.70 8.68 18.09
N ILE A 14 32.56 7.67 18.13
CA ILE A 14 32.45 6.49 17.26
C ILE A 14 31.21 5.68 17.62
N ILE A 15 30.95 5.46 18.91
CA ILE A 15 29.77 4.72 19.38
C ILE A 15 28.49 5.45 18.98
N THR A 16 28.41 6.77 19.14
CA THR A 16 27.20 7.52 18.76
C THR A 16 26.98 7.50 17.24
N LEU A 17 28.03 7.61 16.43
CA LEU A 17 27.95 7.54 14.97
C LEU A 17 27.51 6.14 14.50
N PHE A 18 28.09 5.08 15.07
CA PHE A 18 27.68 3.70 14.79
C PHE A 18 26.23 3.43 15.22
N CYS A 19 25.80 3.98 16.35
CA CYS A 19 24.43 3.82 16.82
C CYS A 19 23.42 4.53 15.91
N HIS A 20 23.72 5.75 15.43
CA HIS A 20 22.89 6.43 14.43
C HIS A 20 22.84 5.67 13.11
N PHE A 21 23.97 5.12 12.66
CA PHE A 21 24.02 4.32 11.44
C PHE A 21 23.24 3.01 11.58
N ALA A 22 23.34 2.32 12.72
CA ALA A 22 22.58 1.11 13.00
C ALA A 22 21.06 1.39 13.07
N MET A 23 20.65 2.47 13.75
CA MET A 23 19.23 2.87 13.85
C MET A 23 18.65 3.29 12.50
N ALA A 24 19.44 3.94 11.63
CA ALA A 24 19.02 4.31 10.28
C ALA A 24 18.78 3.09 9.37
N ASN A 25 19.49 1.97 9.61
CA ASN A 25 19.35 0.73 8.84
C ASN A 25 18.36 -0.29 9.45
N LEU A 26 17.84 -0.04 10.66
CA LEU A 26 16.91 -0.92 11.36
C LEU A 26 15.42 -0.54 11.18
N ILE A 27 15.13 0.43 10.31
CA ILE A 27 13.75 0.72 9.88
C ILE A 27 13.34 -0.32 8.81
N PHE A 28 13.36 -1.60 9.17
CA PHE A 28 12.43 -2.54 8.53
C PHE A 28 11.05 -2.13 9.03
N HIS A 29 10.32 -1.35 8.22
CA HIS A 29 8.90 -1.11 8.43
C HIS A 29 8.21 -2.48 8.40
N ASN A 30 7.97 -3.06 9.57
CA ASN A 30 7.08 -4.21 9.68
C ASN A 30 5.69 -3.69 9.37
N ILE A 31 5.20 -3.97 8.16
CA ILE A 31 3.82 -3.68 7.78
C ILE A 31 2.92 -4.58 8.64
N GLU A 32 2.09 -3.97 9.48
CA GLU A 32 1.01 -4.68 10.16
C GLU A 32 -0.15 -4.86 9.17
N PHE A 33 -0.50 -6.11 8.89
CA PHE A 33 -1.55 -6.44 7.93
C PHE A 33 -2.90 -6.55 8.63
N ASP A 34 -3.90 -5.81 8.15
CA ASP A 34 -5.27 -5.85 8.68
C ASP A 34 -5.93 -7.23 8.50
N SER A 35 -5.52 -7.99 7.48
CA SER A 35 -5.96 -9.36 7.22
C SER A 35 -5.03 -10.07 6.23
N ASP A 36 -5.11 -11.41 6.16
CA ASP A 36 -4.42 -12.20 5.13
C ASP A 36 -4.83 -11.81 3.71
N CYS A 37 -6.07 -11.34 3.53
CA CYS A 37 -6.54 -10.81 2.26
C CYS A 37 -5.77 -9.55 1.84
N MET A 38 -5.64 -8.57 2.75
CA MET A 38 -4.91 -7.33 2.45
C MET A 38 -3.42 -7.60 2.19
N LYS A 39 -2.83 -8.56 2.90
CA LYS A 39 -1.48 -9.03 2.60
C LYS A 39 -1.39 -9.62 1.19
N ALA A 40 -2.30 -10.51 0.82
CA ALA A 40 -2.31 -11.15 -0.49
C ALA A 40 -2.50 -10.15 -1.64
N MET A 41 -3.38 -9.16 -1.49
CA MET A 41 -3.56 -8.08 -2.47
C MET A 41 -2.28 -7.25 -2.62
N CYS A 42 -1.68 -6.84 -1.50
CA CYS A 42 -0.41 -6.09 -1.49
C CYS A 42 0.71 -6.85 -2.22
N MET A 43 0.84 -8.17 -1.97
CA MET A 43 1.79 -9.03 -2.67
C MET A 43 1.50 -9.11 -4.18
N ALA A 44 0.23 -9.23 -4.57
CA ALA A 44 -0.19 -9.31 -5.97
C ALA A 44 0.08 -8.02 -6.75
N ASP A 45 -0.04 -6.86 -6.11
CA ASP A 45 0.04 -5.55 -6.74
C ASP A 45 1.47 -5.00 -6.86
N SER A 46 2.28 -5.16 -5.79
CA SER A 46 3.61 -4.57 -5.72
C SER A 46 4.68 -5.45 -5.08
N GLY A 47 4.40 -6.73 -4.82
CA GLY A 47 5.25 -7.55 -3.95
C GLY A 47 5.24 -7.06 -2.50
N CYS A 48 4.22 -6.28 -2.15
CA CYS A 48 4.06 -5.54 -0.91
C CYS A 48 5.21 -4.60 -0.55
N GLU A 49 5.69 -3.88 -1.56
CA GLU A 49 6.66 -2.81 -1.44
C GLU A 49 6.07 -1.48 -1.88
N GLN A 50 6.60 -0.38 -1.33
CA GLN A 50 6.28 0.97 -1.81
C GLN A 50 6.92 1.15 -3.19
N GLN A 51 6.12 0.93 -4.23
CA GLN A 51 6.49 1.18 -5.62
C GLN A 51 5.78 2.46 -6.05
N GLY A 52 6.49 3.46 -6.56
CA GLY A 52 5.87 4.68 -7.09
C GLY A 52 4.85 4.38 -8.21
N CYS A 53 4.42 5.40 -8.93
CA CYS A 53 3.39 5.20 -9.97
C CYS A 53 3.94 4.51 -11.22
N ALA A 54 3.20 3.53 -11.75
CA ALA A 54 3.46 2.98 -13.09
C ALA A 54 2.16 2.58 -13.78
N GLU A 55 2.21 2.52 -15.11
CA GLU A 55 1.12 2.01 -15.92
C GLU A 55 1.16 0.49 -16.00
N ASP A 56 -0.01 -0.14 -15.99
CA ASP A 56 -0.15 -1.56 -16.31
C ASP A 56 -0.15 -1.81 -17.83
N VAL A 57 -0.29 -3.08 -18.22
CA VAL A 57 -0.33 -3.50 -19.64
C VAL A 57 -1.50 -2.91 -20.44
N PHE A 58 -2.50 -2.33 -19.76
CA PHE A 58 -3.67 -1.69 -20.36
C PHE A 58 -3.58 -0.15 -20.32
N GLY A 59 -2.44 0.41 -19.90
CA GLY A 59 -2.24 1.86 -19.77
C GLY A 59 -2.98 2.47 -18.57
N ARG A 60 -3.37 1.67 -17.57
CA ARG A 60 -3.99 2.16 -16.33
C ARG A 60 -2.89 2.54 -15.34
N LEU A 61 -2.86 3.80 -14.92
CA LEU A 61 -1.90 4.30 -13.93
C LEU A 61 -2.32 3.91 -12.51
N GLY A 62 -1.42 3.25 -11.77
CA GLY A 62 -1.59 2.86 -10.37
C GLY A 62 -0.33 3.14 -9.55
N CYS A 63 -0.49 3.48 -8.27
CA CYS A 63 0.62 3.85 -7.39
C CYS A 63 0.65 3.02 -6.10
N GLY A 64 1.84 2.93 -5.50
CA GLY A 64 2.05 2.47 -4.13
C GLY A 64 1.85 0.97 -3.92
N PHE A 65 1.56 0.61 -2.66
CA PHE A 65 1.45 -0.77 -2.19
C PHE A 65 0.42 -1.62 -2.93
N PHE A 66 -0.65 -0.99 -3.40
CA PHE A 66 -1.79 -1.67 -4.02
C PHE A 66 -2.02 -1.24 -5.46
N ARG A 67 -1.06 -0.57 -6.11
CA ARG A 67 -1.25 0.01 -7.45
C ARG A 67 -2.57 0.78 -7.57
N MET A 68 -2.97 1.47 -6.51
CA MET A 68 -4.27 2.13 -6.40
C MET A 68 -4.34 3.24 -7.43
N ASN A 69 -5.44 3.31 -8.20
CA ASN A 69 -5.67 4.39 -9.14
C ASN A 69 -6.37 5.59 -8.48
N ILE A 70 -6.25 6.78 -9.09
CA ILE A 70 -6.83 8.01 -8.55
C ILE A 70 -8.36 7.98 -8.42
N TRP A 71 -9.05 7.22 -9.27
CA TRP A 71 -10.51 7.12 -9.21
C TRP A 71 -10.97 6.37 -7.95
N GLN A 72 -10.24 5.32 -7.56
CA GLN A 72 -10.49 4.61 -6.31
C GLN A 72 -10.24 5.51 -5.10
N TYR A 73 -9.16 6.29 -5.11
CA TYR A 73 -8.87 7.29 -4.07
C TYR A 73 -10.00 8.34 -3.92
N LYS A 74 -10.50 8.86 -5.05
CA LYS A 74 -11.67 9.75 -5.05
C LYS A 74 -12.93 9.08 -4.50
N GLN A 75 -13.10 7.77 -4.71
CA GLN A 75 -14.25 7.02 -4.21
C GLN A 75 -14.22 6.71 -2.72
N CYS A 76 -13.04 6.70 -2.09
CA CYS A 76 -12.88 6.62 -0.63
C CYS A 76 -12.80 7.99 0.04
N TYR A 77 -13.27 9.05 -0.64
CA TYR A 77 -13.36 10.41 -0.13
C TYR A 77 -12.01 11.09 0.15
N GLU A 78 -10.97 10.72 -0.61
CA GLU A 78 -9.69 11.42 -0.65
C GLU A 78 -9.04 11.58 0.75
N PRO A 79 -8.83 10.49 1.50
CA PRO A 79 -8.33 10.53 2.87
C PRO A 79 -6.98 11.24 2.95
N GLY A 80 -6.85 12.15 3.93
CA GLY A 80 -5.62 12.89 4.17
C GLY A 80 -5.37 14.05 3.21
N ARG A 81 -6.27 14.35 2.26
CA ARG A 81 -6.16 15.53 1.39
C ARG A 81 -6.40 16.82 2.17
N GLU A 82 -5.50 17.79 1.98
CA GLU A 82 -5.61 19.11 2.60
C GLU A 82 -6.45 20.08 1.76
N ILE A 83 -6.97 21.14 2.39
CA ILE A 83 -7.73 22.17 1.70
C ILE A 83 -6.81 22.90 0.71
N GLY A 84 -7.16 22.86 -0.58
CA GLY A 84 -6.37 23.44 -1.66
C GLY A 84 -5.31 22.50 -2.24
N GLU A 85 -5.09 21.32 -1.66
CA GLU A 85 -4.21 20.29 -2.23
C GLU A 85 -4.89 19.60 -3.42
N LEU A 86 -4.11 19.36 -4.48
CA LEU A 86 -4.53 18.59 -5.64
C LEU A 86 -4.78 17.14 -5.24
N SER A 87 -5.86 16.55 -5.75
CA SER A 87 -6.20 15.15 -5.52
C SER A 87 -5.08 14.21 -5.93
N GLU A 88 -4.36 14.53 -7.00
CA GLU A 88 -3.25 13.75 -7.54
C GLU A 88 -2.09 13.66 -6.53
N THR A 89 -1.74 14.77 -5.87
CA THR A 89 -0.69 14.81 -4.85
C THR A 89 -1.08 13.98 -3.63
N ALA A 90 -2.30 14.18 -3.13
CA ALA A 90 -2.80 13.46 -1.97
C ALA A 90 -2.99 11.95 -2.25
N TRP A 91 -3.43 11.61 -3.46
CA TRP A 91 -3.57 10.23 -3.92
C TRP A 91 -2.25 9.47 -3.90
N ILE A 92 -1.18 10.06 -4.45
CA ILE A 92 0.14 9.41 -4.47
C ILE A 92 0.61 9.19 -3.04
N ARG A 93 0.54 10.21 -2.19
CA ARG A 93 0.92 10.12 -0.77
C ARG A 93 0.13 9.04 -0.02
N CYS A 94 -1.19 8.97 -0.22
CA CYS A 94 -2.02 7.93 0.39
C CYS A 94 -1.73 6.54 -0.19
N SER A 95 -1.41 6.43 -1.47
CA SER A 95 -1.10 5.13 -2.10
C SER A 95 0.23 4.56 -1.62
N GLU A 96 1.20 5.44 -1.38
CA GLU A 96 2.52 5.11 -0.84
C GLU A 96 2.51 4.84 0.67
N ASP A 97 1.40 5.09 1.35
CA ASP A 97 1.17 4.76 2.75
C ASP A 97 0.26 3.52 2.85
N TYR A 98 0.79 2.42 3.40
CA TYR A 98 0.07 1.15 3.44
C TYR A 98 -1.29 1.28 4.16
N GLU A 99 -1.32 1.97 5.30
CA GLU A 99 -2.51 2.09 6.14
C GLU A 99 -3.59 2.95 5.48
N CYS A 100 -3.19 4.05 4.84
CA CYS A 100 -4.09 4.91 4.09
C CYS A 100 -4.70 4.16 2.89
N ALA A 101 -3.85 3.48 2.13
CA ALA A 101 -4.27 2.71 0.97
C ALA A 101 -5.17 1.52 1.34
N SER A 102 -4.83 0.74 2.38
CA SER A 102 -5.61 -0.41 2.84
C SER A 102 -7.02 0.01 3.25
N LYS A 103 -7.13 1.06 4.07
CA LYS A 103 -8.41 1.64 4.50
C LYS A 103 -9.23 2.16 3.34
N CYS A 104 -8.59 2.83 2.37
CA CYS A 104 -9.27 3.32 1.17
C CYS A 104 -9.86 2.16 0.35
N ILE A 105 -9.09 1.08 0.12
CA ILE A 105 -9.55 -0.11 -0.62
C ILE A 105 -10.75 -0.76 0.07
N VAL A 106 -10.66 -1.00 1.38
CA VAL A 106 -11.75 -1.59 2.18
C VAL A 106 -13.00 -0.71 2.13
N HIS A 107 -12.82 0.61 2.20
CA HIS A 107 -13.93 1.56 2.09
C HIS A 107 -14.66 1.44 0.75
N VAL A 108 -13.92 1.43 -0.36
CA VAL A 108 -14.50 1.28 -1.71
C VAL A 108 -15.18 -0.08 -1.88
N ALA A 109 -14.55 -1.15 -1.37
CA ALA A 109 -15.14 -2.49 -1.39
C ALA A 109 -16.47 -2.52 -0.62
N SER A 110 -16.53 -1.96 0.58
CA SER A 110 -17.76 -1.86 1.38
C SER A 110 -18.88 -1.14 0.63
N ARG A 111 -18.55 -0.02 -0.04
CA ARG A 111 -19.50 0.76 -0.84
C ARG A 111 -20.13 -0.05 -1.98
N PHE A 112 -19.38 -0.95 -2.62
CA PHE A 112 -19.85 -1.70 -3.78
C PHE A 112 -20.12 -3.19 -3.51
N ARG A 113 -20.00 -3.65 -2.26
CA ARG A 113 -20.16 -5.07 -1.86
C ARG A 113 -21.45 -5.71 -2.34
N LEU A 114 -22.55 -4.95 -2.39
CA LEU A 114 -23.86 -5.44 -2.84
C LEU A 114 -23.90 -5.77 -4.34
N LYS A 115 -22.82 -5.53 -5.09
CA LYS A 115 -22.68 -5.97 -6.49
C LYS A 115 -21.86 -7.26 -6.62
N CYS A 116 -21.45 -7.86 -5.50
CA CYS A 116 -20.59 -9.04 -5.40
C CYS A 116 -21.27 -10.19 -4.62
N TYR A 117 -22.59 -10.34 -4.71
CA TYR A 117 -23.29 -11.41 -3.97
C TYR A 117 -22.74 -12.81 -4.26
N GLY A 118 -22.62 -13.62 -3.21
CA GLY A 118 -22.16 -15.00 -3.28
C GLY A 118 -20.64 -15.16 -3.34
N LYS A 119 -19.87 -14.09 -3.17
CA LYS A 119 -18.40 -14.11 -3.13
C LYS A 119 -17.90 -14.03 -1.69
N SER A 120 -16.70 -14.57 -1.43
CA SER A 120 -16.04 -14.36 -0.13
C SER A 120 -15.74 -12.87 0.05
N ASP A 121 -15.47 -12.45 1.30
CA ASP A 121 -15.08 -11.06 1.56
C ASP A 121 -13.80 -10.70 0.81
N CYS A 122 -12.83 -11.62 0.74
CA CYS A 122 -11.59 -11.35 0.00
C CYS A 122 -11.79 -11.28 -1.51
N GLU A 123 -12.56 -12.21 -2.12
CA GLU A 123 -12.91 -12.12 -3.54
C GLU A 123 -13.65 -10.81 -3.84
N THR A 124 -14.53 -10.37 -2.94
CA THR A 124 -15.27 -9.11 -3.06
C THR A 124 -14.33 -7.90 -3.09
N ILE A 125 -13.43 -7.79 -2.11
CA ILE A 125 -12.49 -6.67 -2.00
C ILE A 125 -11.54 -6.67 -3.21
N ALA A 126 -10.92 -7.80 -3.53
CA ALA A 126 -9.96 -7.92 -4.63
C ALA A 126 -10.59 -7.55 -5.98
N ARG A 127 -11.78 -8.07 -6.27
CA ARG A 127 -12.42 -7.82 -7.57
C ARG A 127 -12.97 -6.40 -7.68
N ILE A 128 -13.43 -5.78 -6.59
CA ILE A 128 -13.81 -4.36 -6.60
C ILE A 128 -12.58 -3.46 -6.78
N HIS A 129 -11.43 -3.84 -6.21
CA HIS A 129 -10.20 -3.08 -6.38
C HIS A 129 -9.71 -3.07 -7.85
N ASP A 130 -9.65 -4.23 -8.51
CA ASP A 130 -9.20 -4.32 -9.92
C ASP A 130 -10.24 -3.78 -10.93
N GLY A 131 -11.52 -4.07 -10.73
CA GLY A 131 -12.58 -3.74 -11.69
C GLY A 131 -13.51 -2.60 -11.28
N GLY A 132 -13.24 -1.91 -10.17
CA GLY A 132 -14.08 -0.87 -9.62
C GLY A 132 -15.48 -1.37 -9.23
N ALA A 133 -16.46 -0.46 -9.28
CA ALA A 133 -17.82 -0.71 -8.79
C ALA A 133 -18.53 -1.92 -9.42
N ASN A 134 -18.13 -2.38 -10.60
CA ASN A 134 -18.73 -3.52 -11.28
C ASN A 134 -17.77 -4.71 -11.40
N GLY A 135 -16.64 -4.70 -10.69
CA GLY A 135 -15.59 -5.72 -10.86
C GLY A 135 -16.06 -7.15 -10.63
N CYS A 136 -17.09 -7.37 -9.81
CA CYS A 136 -17.66 -8.71 -9.61
C CYS A 136 -18.62 -9.19 -10.70
N ARG A 137 -19.07 -8.31 -11.60
CA ARG A 137 -20.13 -8.59 -12.59
C ARG A 137 -19.61 -9.27 -13.86
N THR A 138 -18.34 -9.08 -14.20
CA THR A 138 -17.71 -9.66 -15.40
C THR A 138 -16.61 -10.64 -15.02
N GLY A 139 -16.23 -11.54 -15.92
CA GLY A 139 -15.10 -12.45 -15.69
C GLY A 139 -13.72 -11.77 -15.79
N GLU A 140 -13.66 -10.48 -16.13
CA GLU A 140 -12.42 -9.76 -16.46
C GLU A 140 -11.46 -9.63 -15.28
N THR A 141 -12.00 -9.60 -14.05
CA THR A 141 -11.23 -9.49 -12.80
C THR A 141 -10.85 -10.86 -12.19
N LEU A 142 -11.27 -11.97 -12.80
CA LEU A 142 -10.93 -13.31 -12.32
C LEU A 142 -9.42 -13.59 -12.36
N PRO A 143 -8.65 -13.19 -13.40
CA PRO A 143 -7.19 -13.36 -13.39
C PRO A 143 -6.53 -12.67 -12.18
N TYR A 144 -6.95 -11.44 -11.86
CA TYR A 144 -6.46 -10.74 -10.68
C TYR A 144 -6.83 -11.48 -9.39
N TRP A 145 -8.09 -11.89 -9.24
CA TRP A 145 -8.53 -12.64 -8.07
C TRP A 145 -7.74 -13.95 -7.87
N PHE A 146 -7.49 -14.71 -8.94
CA PHE A 146 -6.72 -15.95 -8.82
C PHE A 146 -5.25 -15.69 -8.47
N ASN A 147 -4.68 -14.56 -8.90
CA ASN A 147 -3.36 -14.12 -8.44
C ASN A 147 -3.36 -13.86 -6.93
N VAL A 148 -4.34 -13.09 -6.42
CA VAL A 148 -4.50 -12.82 -4.97
C VAL A 148 -4.69 -14.13 -4.19
N LYS A 149 -5.59 -15.02 -4.63
CA LYS A 149 -5.84 -16.32 -3.99
C LYS A 149 -4.59 -17.23 -3.98
N SER A 150 -3.65 -17.05 -4.90
CA SER A 150 -2.38 -17.80 -4.87
C SER A 150 -1.50 -17.43 -3.67
N PHE A 151 -1.62 -16.21 -3.14
CA PHE A 151 -0.94 -15.75 -1.93
C PHE A 151 -1.72 -16.03 -0.64
N CYS A 152 -3.04 -16.29 -0.74
CA CYS A 152 -3.90 -16.67 0.37
C CYS A 152 -4.87 -17.78 -0.06
N PRO A 153 -4.47 -19.06 0.02
CA PRO A 153 -5.31 -20.18 -0.41
C PRO A 153 -6.61 -20.34 0.39
N ASP A 154 -6.60 -19.89 1.65
CA ASP A 154 -7.75 -19.95 2.57
C ASP A 154 -8.65 -18.70 2.49
N CYS A 155 -8.29 -17.75 1.61
CA CYS A 155 -9.18 -16.71 1.10
C CYS A 155 -10.03 -17.26 -0.09
#